data_AF-A0A7C6IGD8-F1
#
_entry.id   AF-A0A7C6IGD8-F1
#
_cell.length_a   1.000
_cell.length_b   1.000
_cell.length_c   1.000
_cell.angle_alpha   90.00
_cell.angle_beta   90.00
_cell.angle_gamma   90.00
#
_symmetry.space_group_name_H-M   'P 1'
#
loop_
_entity.id
_entity.type
_entity.pdbx_description
1 polymer ?
#
loop_
_entity_poly.entity_id
_entity_poly.type
_entity_poly.pdbx_seq_one_letter_code
_entity_poly.pdbx_strand_id
1 'polypeptide(L)'
;SGALGKGGRAGRVRARVRTDDPRGAVLADDIGSAFTLLHHVISRRSPEGREATNLVRAGWTQVEAAEELGVSKQAVNQRLQAAGWHAEEAGWRLAVHLLERAAEN
;
A
#
# COMPACT_ATOMS: atom_id res chain seq x y z
N SER A 1 22.74 -1.00 3.11
CA SER A 1 22.42 -2.28 2.47
C SER A 1 20.96 -2.34 2.08
N GLY A 2 20.64 -2.00 0.83
CA GLY A 2 19.28 -2.16 0.27
C GLY A 2 19.16 -3.54 -0.36
N ALA A 3 18.29 -4.39 0.18
CA ALA A 3 18.15 -5.79 -0.24
C ALA A 3 17.36 -5.98 -1.54
N LEU A 4 17.16 -4.95 -2.36
CA LEU A 4 16.39 -5.05 -3.59
C LEU A 4 17.18 -4.39 -4.73
N GLY A 5 17.74 -5.23 -5.59
CA GLY A 5 18.41 -4.82 -6.82
C GLY A 5 17.51 -3.98 -7.71
N LYS A 6 18.14 -3.14 -8.53
CA LYS A 6 17.53 -2.24 -9.51
C LYS A 6 16.65 -3.07 -10.46
N GLY A 7 15.34 -3.15 -10.18
CA GLY A 7 14.38 -3.94 -10.96
C GLY A 7 13.86 -5.22 -10.30
N GLY A 8 13.80 -5.30 -8.97
CA GLY A 8 13.09 -6.39 -8.30
C GLY A 8 11.64 -6.49 -8.77
N ARG A 9 11.32 -7.51 -9.60
CA ARG A 9 9.93 -7.93 -9.83
C ARG A 9 9.29 -8.07 -8.46
N ALA A 10 8.22 -7.32 -8.21
CA ALA A 10 7.51 -7.50 -6.96
C ALA A 10 7.06 -8.96 -6.86
N GLY A 11 7.54 -9.63 -5.81
CA GLY A 11 7.16 -11.01 -5.55
C GLY A 11 5.65 -11.09 -5.38
N ARG A 12 5.04 -12.10 -5.98
CA ARG A 12 3.65 -12.45 -5.68
C ARG A 12 3.54 -12.76 -4.18
N VAL A 13 2.70 -12.03 -3.47
CA VAL A 13 2.37 -12.36 -2.08
C VAL A 13 1.50 -13.62 -2.08
N ARG A 14 1.92 -14.63 -1.31
CA ARG A 14 1.14 -15.84 -1.07
C ARG A 14 0.82 -15.89 0.42
N ALA A 15 -0.45 -16.12 0.75
CA ALA A 15 -0.89 -16.34 2.12
C ALA A 15 -1.31 -17.80 2.32
N ARG A 16 -1.31 -18.22 3.59
CA ARG A 16 -1.85 -19.51 4.02
C ARG A 16 -2.48 -19.31 5.39
N VAL A 17 -3.73 -19.71 5.54
CA VAL A 17 -4.42 -19.79 6.83
C VAL A 17 -4.34 -21.24 7.32
N ARG A 18 -3.96 -21.47 8.58
CA ARG A 18 -3.87 -22.81 9.17
C ARG A 18 -5.14 -23.06 9.99
N THR A 19 -6.13 -23.70 9.38
CA THR A 19 -7.41 -24.03 10.00
C THR A 19 -8.01 -25.25 9.31
N ASP A 20 -8.90 -25.97 10.00
CA ASP A 20 -9.68 -27.08 9.44
C ASP A 20 -10.95 -26.58 8.73
N ASP A 21 -11.29 -25.29 8.87
CA ASP A 21 -12.41 -24.67 8.16
C ASP A 21 -12.07 -24.49 6.67
N PRO A 22 -12.87 -25.05 5.73
CA PRO A 22 -12.66 -24.86 4.28
C PRO A 22 -12.65 -23.39 3.84
N ARG A 23 -13.26 -22.47 4.61
CA ARG A 23 -13.21 -21.02 4.35
C ARG A 23 -11.81 -20.43 4.51
N GLY A 24 -10.89 -21.12 5.19
CA GLY A 24 -9.49 -20.69 5.33
C GLY A 24 -8.76 -20.55 4.00
N ALA A 25 -9.08 -21.39 3.00
CA ALA A 25 -8.51 -21.29 1.66
C ALA A 25 -8.98 -20.00 0.95
N VAL A 26 -10.27 -19.67 1.05
CA VAL A 26 -10.84 -18.44 0.47
C VAL A 26 -10.21 -17.20 1.11
N LEU A 27 -10.09 -17.19 2.45
CA LEU A 27 -9.41 -16.09 3.15
C LEU A 27 -7.95 -15.92 2.73
N ALA A 28 -7.21 -17.02 2.51
CA ALA A 28 -5.84 -16.96 2.02
C ALA A 28 -5.76 -16.31 0.62
N ASP A 29 -6.67 -16.66 -0.28
CA ASP A 29 -6.74 -16.08 -1.63
C ASP A 29 -7.15 -14.59 -1.60
N ASP A 30 -8.09 -14.21 -0.73
CA ASP A 30 -8.50 -12.82 -0.52
C ASP A 30 -7.33 -11.96 -0.01
N ILE A 31 -6.56 -12.47 0.96
CA ILE A 31 -5.35 -11.80 1.45
C ILE A 31 -4.35 -11.59 0.31
N GLY A 32 -4.06 -12.64 -0.48
CA GLY A 32 -3.16 -12.54 -1.63
C GLY A 32 -3.65 -11.53 -2.69
N SER A 33 -4.97 -11.46 -2.90
CA SER A 33 -5.60 -10.52 -3.82
C SER A 33 -5.46 -9.08 -3.34
N ALA A 34 -5.69 -8.80 -2.05
CA ALA A 34 -5.51 -7.48 -1.46
C ALA A 34 -4.07 -6.96 -1.65
N PHE A 35 -3.07 -7.80 -1.39
CA PHE A 35 -1.66 -7.43 -1.62
C PHE A 35 -1.30 -7.27 -3.09
N THR A 36 -1.94 -8.03 -3.99
CA THR A 36 -1.77 -7.86 -5.44
C THR A 36 -2.29 -6.49 -5.90
N LEU A 37 -3.45 -6.06 -5.39
CA LEU A 37 -4.03 -4.75 -5.69
C LEU A 37 -3.18 -3.61 -5.11
N LEU A 38 -2.72 -3.73 -3.85
CA LEU A 38 -1.78 -2.78 -3.24
C LEU A 38 -0.50 -2.64 -4.08
N HIS A 39 0.06 -3.76 -4.51
CA HIS A 39 1.24 -3.76 -5.37
C HIS A 39 0.97 -3.03 -6.70
N HIS A 40 -0.19 -3.25 -7.32
CA HIS A 40 -0.57 -2.57 -8.56
C HIS A 40 -0.58 -1.04 -8.40
N VAL A 41 -1.10 -0.53 -7.28
CA VAL A 41 -1.11 0.90 -6.96
C VAL A 41 0.32 1.43 -6.76
N ILE A 42 1.09 0.77 -5.88
CA ILE A 42 2.41 1.25 -5.47
C ILE A 42 3.43 1.21 -6.62
N SER A 43 3.38 0.17 -7.47
CA SER A 43 4.34 -0.03 -8.56
C SER A 43 4.29 1.03 -9.66
N ARG A 44 3.17 1.74 -9.81
CA ARG A 44 2.93 2.70 -10.89
C ARG A 44 3.20 4.15 -10.50
N ARG A 45 3.66 4.41 -9.27
CA ARG A 45 3.90 5.77 -8.79
C ARG A 45 5.01 6.46 -9.58
N SER A 46 4.81 7.75 -9.85
CA SER A 46 5.90 8.63 -10.29
C SER A 46 6.88 8.90 -9.13
N PRO A 47 8.09 9.40 -9.41
CA PRO A 47 9.01 9.87 -8.36
C PRO A 47 8.37 10.88 -7.41
N GLU A 48 7.67 11.87 -7.95
CA GLU A 48 7.04 12.95 -7.19
C GLU A 48 5.87 12.42 -6.34
N GLY A 49 5.13 11.45 -6.87
CA GLY A 49 4.10 10.73 -6.12
C GLY A 49 4.67 9.91 -4.97
N ARG A 50 5.86 9.30 -5.16
CA ARG A 50 6.56 8.60 -4.06
C ARG A 50 7.00 9.57 -2.97
N GLU A 51 7.56 10.73 -3.32
CA GLU A 51 7.96 11.75 -2.34
C GLU A 51 6.76 12.21 -1.49
N ALA A 52 5.67 12.62 -2.13
CA ALA A 52 4.48 13.09 -1.42
C ALA A 52 3.86 11.99 -0.53
N THR A 53 3.76 10.75 -1.01
CA THR A 53 3.23 9.63 -0.21
C THR A 53 4.15 9.22 0.93
N ASN A 54 5.47 9.36 0.80
CA ASN A 54 6.40 9.07 1.89
C ASN A 54 6.23 10.05 3.06
N LEU A 55 6.09 11.35 2.77
CA LEU A 55 5.91 12.38 3.80
C LEU A 55 4.58 12.19 4.55
N VAL A 56 3.48 12.04 3.82
CA VAL A 56 2.16 11.86 4.45
C VAL A 56 2.10 10.55 5.25
N ARG A 57 2.72 9.47 4.77
CA ARG A 57 2.84 8.23 5.54
C ARG A 57 3.66 8.42 6.82
N ALA A 58 4.68 9.28 6.79
CA ALA A 58 5.46 9.64 7.98
C ALA A 58 4.70 10.53 8.98
N GLY A 59 3.41 10.83 8.71
CA GLY A 59 2.54 11.60 9.61
C GLY A 59 2.47 13.09 9.29
N TRP A 60 3.11 13.54 8.20
CA TRP A 60 3.10 14.94 7.81
C TRP A 60 1.74 15.31 7.20
N THR A 61 1.28 16.52 7.49
CA THR A 61 0.16 17.12 6.79
C THR A 61 0.55 17.49 5.35
N GLN A 62 -0.44 17.72 4.47
CA GLN A 62 -0.18 18.19 3.11
C GLN A 62 0.46 19.58 3.05
N VAL A 63 0.34 20.37 4.13
CA VAL A 63 0.94 21.70 4.21
C VAL A 63 2.42 21.57 4.54
N GLU A 64 2.78 20.84 5.59
CA GLU A 64 4.19 20.59 5.94
C GLU A 64 4.92 19.87 4.82
N ALA A 65 4.27 18.91 4.15
CA ALA A 65 4.85 18.24 2.99
C ALA A 65 5.06 19.19 1.79
N ALA A 66 4.22 20.20 1.63
CA ALA A 66 4.37 21.20 0.57
C ALA A 66 5.56 22.12 0.85
N GLU A 67 5.73 22.54 2.12
CA GLU A 67 6.87 23.31 2.59
C GLU A 67 8.18 22.54 2.40
N GLU A 68 8.23 21.27 2.81
CA GLU A 68 9.40 20.39 2.65
C GLU A 68 9.79 20.20 1.17
N LEU A 69 8.79 20.04 0.29
CA LEU A 69 9.03 19.80 -1.13
C LEU A 69 9.21 21.09 -1.95
N GLY A 70 9.05 22.27 -1.34
CA GLY A 70 9.12 23.56 -2.03
C GLY A 70 8.05 23.75 -3.11
N VAL A 71 6.85 23.18 -2.91
CA VAL A 71 5.72 23.26 -3.84
C VAL A 71 4.45 23.77 -3.16
N SER A 72 3.36 23.94 -3.90
CA SER A 72 2.06 24.31 -3.31
C SER A 72 1.35 23.09 -2.69
N LYS A 73 0.47 23.33 -1.70
CA LYS A 73 -0.44 22.31 -1.16
C LYS A 73 -1.27 21.62 -2.26
N GLN A 74 -1.69 22.39 -3.28
CA GLN A 74 -2.43 21.84 -4.42
C GLN A 74 -1.57 20.86 -5.23
N ALA A 75 -0.29 21.18 -5.45
CA ALA A 75 0.64 20.26 -6.11
C ALA A 75 0.83 18.97 -5.31
N VAL A 76 0.94 19.05 -3.97
CA VAL A 76 0.98 17.86 -3.11
C VAL A 76 -0.29 17.04 -3.25
N ASN A 77 -1.47 17.67 -3.18
CA ASN A 77 -2.74 16.99 -3.33
C ASN A 77 -2.82 16.23 -4.66
N GLN A 78 -2.45 16.88 -5.78
CA GLN A 78 -2.42 16.25 -7.10
C GLN A 78 -1.44 15.07 -7.15
N ARG A 79 -0.23 15.21 -6.57
CA ARG A 79 0.73 14.11 -6.46
C ARG A 79 0.17 12.93 -5.67
N LEU A 80 -0.55 13.17 -4.57
CA LEU A 80 -1.19 12.12 -3.77
C LEU A 80 -2.33 11.41 -4.53
N GLN A 81 -3.17 12.17 -5.25
CA GLN A 81 -4.21 11.57 -6.10
C GLN A 81 -3.60 10.71 -7.21
N ALA A 82 -2.61 11.25 -7.93
CA ALA A 82 -1.91 10.54 -8.99
C ALA A 82 -1.12 9.32 -8.48
N ALA A 83 -0.62 9.37 -7.25
CA ALA A 83 0.05 8.26 -6.59
C ALA A 83 -0.91 7.18 -6.06
N GLY A 84 -2.24 7.40 -6.16
CA GLY A 84 -3.25 6.49 -5.65
C GLY A 84 -3.25 6.37 -4.14
N TRP A 85 -2.96 7.46 -3.41
CA TRP A 85 -2.85 7.45 -1.94
C TRP A 85 -4.10 6.88 -1.26
N HIS A 86 -5.30 7.33 -1.65
CA HIS A 86 -6.53 6.85 -1.04
C HIS A 86 -6.81 5.37 -1.34
N ALA A 87 -6.47 4.90 -2.54
CA ALA A 87 -6.61 3.49 -2.90
C ALA A 87 -5.64 2.62 -2.08
N GLU A 88 -4.43 3.11 -1.80
CA GLU A 88 -3.51 2.46 -0.89
C GLU A 88 -4.09 2.37 0.54
N GLU A 89 -4.58 3.47 1.11
CA GLU A 89 -5.13 3.47 2.48
C GLU A 89 -6.31 2.49 2.62
N ALA A 90 -7.21 2.48 1.63
CA ALA A 90 -8.32 1.53 1.59
C ALA A 90 -7.82 0.07 1.48
N GLY A 91 -6.82 -0.18 0.62
CA GLY A 91 -6.22 -1.49 0.43
C GLY A 91 -5.54 -2.02 1.70
N TRP A 92 -4.83 -1.16 2.43
CA TRP A 92 -4.21 -1.54 3.71
C TRP A 92 -5.23 -1.89 4.76
N ARG A 93 -6.30 -1.09 4.88
CA ARG A 93 -7.39 -1.39 5.83
C ARG A 93 -8.05 -2.73 5.51
N LEU A 94 -8.31 -3.01 4.23
CA LEU A 94 -8.83 -4.31 3.80
C LEU A 94 -7.88 -5.46 4.16
N ALA A 95 -6.58 -5.30 3.88
CA ALA A 95 -5.59 -6.32 4.20
C ALA A 95 -5.54 -6.62 5.71
N VAL A 96 -5.59 -5.58 6.55
CA VAL A 96 -5.67 -5.73 8.01
C VAL A 96 -6.92 -6.48 8.43
N HIS A 97 -8.11 -6.09 7.95
CA HIS A 97 -9.34 -6.79 8.30
C HIS A 97 -9.34 -8.27 7.87
N LEU A 98 -8.74 -8.59 6.72
CA LEU A 98 -8.62 -9.98 6.26
C LEU A 98 -7.65 -10.79 7.13
N LEU A 99 -6.55 -10.18 7.57
CA LEU A 99 -5.59 -10.81 8.48
C LEU A 99 -6.20 -11.03 9.87
N GLU A 100 -6.95 -10.05 10.39
CA GLU A 100 -7.69 -10.17 11.66
C GLU A 100 -8.70 -11.33 11.59
N ARG A 101 -9.53 -11.37 10.53
CA ARG A 101 -10.45 -12.49 10.30
C ARG A 101 -9.73 -13.83 10.22
N ALA A 102 -8.55 -13.89 9.60
CA ALA A 102 -7.78 -15.12 9.51
C ALA A 102 -7.16 -15.55 10.85
N ALA A 103 -6.93 -14.61 11.77
CA ALA A 103 -6.41 -14.89 13.11
C ALA A 103 -7.50 -15.36 14.10
N GLU A 104 -8.77 -15.06 13.81
CA GLU A 104 -9.93 -15.48 14.60
C GLU A 104 -10.43 -16.91 14.27
N ASN A 105 -9.93 -17.52 13.18
CA ASN A 105 -10.33 -18.85 12.69
C ASN A 105 -9.35 -19.98 13.05
#